data_AF-A0A0H3CZ48-F1
#
_entry.id   AF-A0A0H3CZ48-F1
#
_cell.length_a   1.000
_cell.length_b   1.000
_cell.length_c   1.000
_cell.angle_alpha   90.00
_cell.angle_beta   90.00
_cell.angle_gamma   90.00
#
_symmetry.space_group_name_H-M   'P 1'
#
loop_
_entity.id
_entity.type
_entity.pdbx_description
1 polymer ?
#
loop_
_entity_poly.entity_id
_entity_poly.type
_entity_poly.pdbx_seq_one_letter_code
_entity_poly.pdbx_strand_id
1 'polypeptide(L)'
;MRDESGTVVWESPDTTRAAFGGDDRSRRVAAEVTSTLGTVLPGGRPAALRTGEAEHGNSPDNQDAWAVGYTPQLVTAVWVGSDDERRLKDASGRKLTGDVVPADIWRAFMTNAHQGLPVRPAPGGSRPGR
;
A
#
# COMPACT_ATOMS: atom_id res chain seq x y z
N MET A 1 -2.87 4.28 26.62
CA MET A 1 -1.78 4.94 27.35
C MET A 1 -2.12 4.90 28.84
N ARG A 2 -1.15 4.50 29.66
CA ARG A 2 -1.26 4.53 31.12
C ARG A 2 -0.19 5.46 31.67
N ASP A 3 -0.48 6.12 32.79
CA ASP A 3 0.54 6.87 33.53
C ASP A 3 1.39 5.96 34.42
N GLU A 4 2.31 6.56 35.18
CA GLU A 4 3.24 5.86 36.08
C GLU A 4 2.55 5.11 37.23
N SER A 5 1.31 5.51 37.58
CA SER A 5 0.49 4.83 38.60
C SER A 5 -0.27 3.63 38.03
N GLY A 6 -0.22 3.42 36.71
CA GLY A 6 -0.98 2.40 35.99
C GLY A 6 -2.39 2.84 35.59
N THR A 7 -2.76 4.10 35.85
CA THR A 7 -4.08 4.65 35.49
C THR A 7 -4.16 4.86 33.98
N VAL A 8 -5.25 4.42 33.36
CA VAL A 8 -5.49 4.65 31.92
C VAL A 8 -5.78 6.13 31.70
N VAL A 9 -4.87 6.82 31.01
CA VAL A 9 -5.02 8.24 30.65
C VAL A 9 -5.56 8.43 29.23
N TRP A 10 -5.46 7.39 28.39
CA TRP A 10 -6.04 7.39 27.06
C TRP A 10 -6.27 5.97 26.56
N GLU A 11 -7.36 5.74 25.84
CA GLU A 11 -7.65 4.49 25.14
C GLU A 11 -8.06 4.82 23.70
N SER A 12 -7.58 4.02 22.76
CA SER A 12 -7.96 4.21 21.35
C SER A 12 -9.40 3.74 21.17
N PRO A 13 -10.30 4.58 20.62
CA PRO A 13 -11.67 4.14 20.35
C PRO A 13 -11.66 3.07 19.26
N ASP A 14 -12.26 1.92 19.53
CA ASP A 14 -12.42 0.84 18.55
C ASP A 14 -13.68 1.06 17.69
N THR A 15 -13.86 2.29 17.20
CA THR A 15 -15.02 2.65 16.38
C THR A 15 -14.64 2.68 14.91
N THR A 16 -15.20 1.76 14.14
CA THR A 16 -15.07 1.76 12.68
C THR A 16 -16.25 2.51 12.05
N ARG A 17 -15.95 3.47 11.18
CA ARG A 17 -16.94 4.13 10.32
C ARG A 17 -16.59 3.88 8.86
N ALA A 18 -17.58 3.46 8.06
CA ALA A 18 -17.40 3.31 6.63
C ALA A 18 -17.01 4.66 6.00
N ALA A 19 -15.90 4.67 5.24
CA ALA A 19 -15.43 5.85 4.52
C ALA A 19 -16.30 6.18 3.30
N PHE A 20 -16.86 5.15 2.66
CA PHE A 20 -17.78 5.24 1.53
C PHE A 20 -19.15 4.68 1.90
N GLY A 21 -20.17 4.96 1.09
CA GLY A 21 -21.49 4.35 1.25
C GLY A 21 -21.40 2.82 1.18
N GLY A 22 -22.16 2.12 2.00
CA GLY A 22 -22.22 0.64 2.01
C GLY A 22 -23.03 0.03 0.86
N ASP A 23 -23.46 0.85 -0.10
CA ASP A 23 -24.31 0.43 -1.21
C ASP A 23 -23.61 -0.57 -2.15
N ASP A 24 -24.40 -1.28 -2.95
CA ASP A 24 -23.86 -2.28 -3.87
C ASP A 24 -22.91 -1.68 -4.91
N ARG A 25 -23.12 -0.41 -5.28
CA ARG A 25 -22.27 0.27 -6.28
C ARG A 25 -20.85 0.46 -5.73
N SER A 26 -20.74 0.98 -4.51
CA SER A 26 -19.47 1.24 -3.85
C SER A 26 -18.70 -0.05 -3.60
N ARG A 27 -19.40 -1.12 -3.20
CA ARG A 27 -18.79 -2.46 -3.07
C ARG A 27 -18.27 -3.00 -4.39
N ARG A 28 -19.01 -2.84 -5.49
CA ARG A 28 -18.55 -3.26 -6.83
C ARG A 28 -17.34 -2.49 -7.29
N VAL A 29 -17.32 -1.17 -7.12
CA VAL A 29 -16.16 -0.33 -7.50
C VAL A 29 -14.92 -0.73 -6.69
N ALA A 30 -15.04 -0.95 -5.38
CA ALA A 30 -13.93 -1.39 -4.55
C ALA A 30 -13.37 -2.76 -4.98
N ALA A 31 -14.26 -3.72 -5.30
CA ALA A 31 -13.86 -5.01 -5.83
C ALA A 31 -13.12 -4.89 -7.19
N GLU A 32 -13.61 -4.03 -8.09
CA GLU A 32 -12.98 -3.80 -9.39
C GLU A 32 -11.58 -3.19 -9.26
N VAL A 33 -11.43 -2.19 -8.37
CA VAL A 33 -10.12 -1.60 -8.06
C VAL A 33 -9.17 -2.66 -7.50
N THR A 34 -9.65 -3.51 -6.58
CA THR A 34 -8.84 -4.61 -6.02
C THR A 34 -8.42 -5.60 -7.09
N SER A 35 -9.33 -5.96 -8.00
CA SER A 35 -9.06 -6.85 -9.12
C SER A 35 -8.01 -6.26 -10.07
N THR A 36 -8.12 -4.97 -10.39
CA THR A 36 -7.20 -4.28 -11.30
C THR A 36 -5.79 -4.16 -10.72
N LEU A 37 -5.68 -3.91 -9.41
CA LEU A 37 -4.40 -3.74 -8.71
C LEU A 37 -3.81 -5.07 -8.21
N GLY A 38 -4.47 -6.20 -8.51
CA GLY A 38 -4.16 -7.50 -7.95
C GLY A 38 -2.71 -7.92 -8.15
N THR A 39 -2.08 -8.37 -7.07
CA THR A 39 -0.76 -8.99 -7.07
C THR A 39 -0.70 -10.10 -6.02
N VAL A 40 0.39 -10.87 -6.01
CA VAL A 40 0.57 -12.00 -5.11
C VAL A 40 1.89 -11.84 -4.38
N LEU A 41 1.82 -11.81 -3.05
CA LEU A 41 2.98 -11.88 -2.16
C LEU A 41 3.41 -13.34 -1.95
N PRO A 42 4.62 -13.60 -1.43
CA PRO A 42 5.10 -14.95 -1.14
C PRO A 42 4.10 -15.79 -0.32
N GLY A 43 4.03 -17.09 -0.61
CA GLY A 43 3.05 -17.99 0.00
C GLY A 43 1.64 -17.88 -0.61
N GLY A 44 1.50 -17.27 -1.79
CA GLY A 44 0.21 -17.17 -2.49
C GLY A 44 -0.74 -16.13 -1.86
N ARG A 45 -0.21 -15.20 -1.07
CA ARG A 45 -1.04 -14.21 -0.35
C ARG A 45 -1.59 -13.17 -1.32
N PRO A 46 -2.93 -13.03 -1.44
CA PRO A 46 -3.52 -11.98 -2.26
C PRO A 46 -3.18 -10.60 -1.70
N ALA A 47 -2.80 -9.68 -2.59
CA ALA A 47 -2.56 -8.29 -2.28
C ALA A 47 -2.98 -7.39 -3.44
N ALA A 48 -3.05 -6.09 -3.20
CA ALA A 48 -3.24 -5.08 -4.22
C ALA A 48 -2.12 -4.05 -4.12
N LEU A 49 -1.55 -3.63 -5.24
CA LEU A 49 -0.45 -2.66 -5.28
C LEU A 49 -0.66 -1.66 -6.42
N ARG A 50 -0.54 -0.38 -6.09
CA ARG A 50 -0.40 0.69 -7.08
C ARG A 50 0.91 1.41 -6.89
N THR A 51 1.54 1.78 -8.00
CA THR A 51 2.76 2.59 -8.04
C THR A 51 2.48 3.89 -8.78
N GLY A 52 3.35 4.87 -8.57
CA GLY A 52 3.33 6.10 -9.35
C GLY A 52 4.53 6.98 -9.07
N GLU A 53 4.61 8.06 -9.83
CA GLU A 53 5.70 9.03 -9.78
C GLU A 53 5.14 10.46 -9.84
N ALA A 54 5.93 11.41 -9.35
CA ALA A 54 5.75 12.83 -9.65
C ALA A 54 6.95 13.32 -10.47
N GLU A 55 6.68 14.07 -11.54
CA GLU A 55 7.73 14.65 -12.40
C GLU A 55 8.42 15.83 -11.72
N HIS A 56 9.70 16.02 -12.02
CA HIS A 56 10.46 17.17 -11.56
C HIS A 56 10.26 18.36 -12.51
N GLY A 57 9.35 19.26 -12.15
CA GLY A 57 8.97 20.40 -12.98
C GLY A 57 8.42 19.96 -14.34
N ASN A 58 8.87 20.60 -15.43
CA ASN A 58 8.49 20.24 -16.81
C ASN A 58 9.53 19.36 -17.49
N SER A 59 10.10 18.39 -16.76
CA SER A 59 11.17 17.53 -17.25
C SER A 59 10.75 16.06 -17.23
N PRO A 60 11.33 15.21 -18.11
CA PRO A 60 11.04 13.78 -18.13
C PRO A 60 11.57 13.01 -16.91
N ASP A 61 12.44 13.62 -16.09
CA ASP A 61 12.92 13.05 -14.82
C ASP A 61 11.87 13.18 -13.72
N ASN A 62 11.86 12.22 -12.79
CA ASN A 62 10.97 12.20 -11.64
C ASN A 62 11.60 12.94 -10.45
N GLN A 63 10.79 13.41 -9.51
CA GLN A 63 11.21 13.93 -8.20
C GLN A 63 10.81 12.96 -7.07
N ASP A 64 9.65 12.33 -7.22
CA ASP A 64 9.10 11.40 -6.25
C ASP A 64 8.67 10.11 -6.93
N ALA A 65 8.82 9.00 -6.21
CA ALA A 65 8.33 7.70 -6.60
C ALA A 65 7.66 7.03 -5.39
N TRP A 66 6.53 6.38 -5.59
CA TRP A 66 5.77 5.77 -4.51
C TRP A 66 5.13 4.45 -4.88
N ALA A 67 4.85 3.65 -3.86
CA ALA A 67 4.09 2.41 -3.92
C ALA A 67 3.11 2.37 -2.74
N VAL A 68 1.82 2.20 -3.03
CA VAL A 68 0.78 2.05 -2.01
C VAL A 68 0.00 0.78 -2.29
N GLY A 69 -0.07 -0.08 -1.28
CA GLY A 69 -0.72 -1.37 -1.43
C GLY A 69 -1.24 -1.93 -0.12
N TYR A 70 -2.06 -2.97 -0.23
CA TYR A 70 -2.72 -3.57 0.92
C TYR A 70 -2.98 -5.07 0.78
N THR A 71 -3.12 -5.72 1.92
CA THR A 71 -3.77 -7.02 2.12
C THR A 71 -5.05 -6.79 2.95
N PRO A 72 -5.89 -7.81 3.19
CA PRO A 72 -7.01 -7.67 4.13
C PRO A 72 -6.60 -7.33 5.58
N GLN A 73 -5.30 -7.38 5.90
CA GLN A 73 -4.77 -7.24 7.26
C GLN A 73 -3.92 -5.99 7.43
N LEU A 74 -3.33 -5.48 6.35
CA LEU A 74 -2.33 -4.40 6.44
C LEU A 74 -2.35 -3.55 5.18
N VAL A 75 -2.35 -2.23 5.36
CA VAL A 75 -2.08 -1.24 4.31
C VAL A 75 -0.69 -0.66 4.54
N THR A 76 0.06 -0.42 3.46
CA THR A 76 1.40 0.16 3.53
C THR A 76 1.62 1.08 2.35
N ALA A 77 2.16 2.26 2.63
CA ALA A 77 2.63 3.23 1.66
C ALA A 77 4.15 3.38 1.81
N VAL A 78 4.86 3.35 0.68
CA VAL A 78 6.29 3.62 0.57
C VAL A 78 6.48 4.79 -0.37
N TRP A 79 7.25 5.77 0.06
CA TRP A 79 7.69 6.89 -0.76
C TRP A 79 9.21 6.92 -0.79
N VAL A 80 9.76 7.24 -1.96
CA VAL A 80 11.18 7.47 -2.18
C VAL A 80 11.30 8.78 -2.94
N GLY A 81 12.03 9.71 -2.36
CA GLY A 81 12.24 11.03 -2.93
C GLY A 81 13.39 11.73 -2.20
N SER A 82 13.34 13.06 -2.19
CA SER A 82 14.32 13.92 -1.56
C SER A 82 13.61 15.07 -0.87
N ASP A 83 14.13 15.51 0.28
CA ASP A 83 13.62 16.69 0.96
C ASP A 83 13.84 17.96 0.13
N ASP A 84 14.92 17.99 -0.65
CA ASP A 84 15.20 19.03 -1.65
C ASP A 84 14.55 18.72 -3.01
N GLU A 85 14.17 19.77 -3.74
CA GLU A 85 13.66 19.67 -5.12
C GLU A 85 14.77 19.24 -6.10
N ARG A 86 15.02 17.93 -6.18
CA ARG A 86 16.02 17.36 -7.08
C ARG A 86 15.48 16.16 -7.86
N ARG A 87 16.14 15.91 -9.00
CA ARG A 87 15.85 14.76 -9.87
C ARG A 87 16.16 13.46 -9.13
N LEU A 88 15.17 12.58 -9.08
CA LEU A 88 15.26 11.27 -8.48
C LEU A 88 15.91 10.29 -9.45
N LYS A 89 17.19 10.00 -9.21
CA LYS A 89 18.01 9.12 -10.03
C LYS A 89 18.65 8.02 -9.19
N ASP A 90 18.83 6.86 -9.80
CA ASP A 90 19.60 5.77 -9.20
C ASP A 90 21.11 6.06 -9.23
N ALA A 91 21.91 5.18 -8.62
CA ALA A 91 23.36 5.32 -8.55
C ALA A 91 24.06 5.34 -9.93
N SER A 92 23.39 4.87 -10.99
CA SER A 92 23.87 4.91 -12.38
C SER A 92 23.39 6.14 -13.15
N GLY A 93 22.63 7.04 -12.51
CA GLY A 93 22.07 8.24 -13.13
C GLY A 93 20.79 8.00 -13.93
N ARG A 94 20.15 6.83 -13.82
CA ARG A 94 18.87 6.55 -14.49
C ARG A 94 17.70 7.07 -13.67
N LYS A 95 16.62 7.46 -14.35
CA LYS A 95 15.38 7.87 -13.71
C LYS A 95 14.80 6.75 -12.84
N LEU A 96 14.43 7.08 -11.61
CA LEU A 96 13.77 6.14 -10.69
C LEU A 96 12.25 6.27 -10.79
N THR A 97 11.56 5.14 -10.91
CA THR A 97 10.10 5.04 -11.04
C THR A 97 9.49 4.26 -9.86
N GLY A 98 8.16 4.38 -9.67
CA GLY A 98 7.47 3.79 -8.53
C GLY A 98 7.48 2.25 -8.53
N ASP A 99 7.54 1.65 -9.71
CA ASP A 99 7.55 0.20 -9.95
C ASP A 99 8.88 -0.49 -9.62
N VAL A 100 9.94 0.29 -9.36
CA VAL A 100 11.26 -0.22 -8.98
C VAL A 100 11.44 -0.12 -7.46
N VAL A 101 12.10 0.93 -6.96
CA VAL A 101 12.58 0.97 -5.56
C VAL A 101 11.44 1.00 -4.55
N PRO A 102 10.39 1.85 -4.69
CA PRO A 102 9.27 1.84 -3.73
C PRO A 102 8.52 0.52 -3.72
N ALA A 103 8.25 -0.08 -4.89
CA ALA A 103 7.55 -1.35 -4.99
C ALA A 103 8.36 -2.50 -4.36
N ASP A 104 9.68 -2.53 -4.55
CA ASP A 104 10.54 -3.56 -3.97
C ASP A 104 10.63 -3.44 -2.45
N ILE A 105 10.77 -2.22 -1.92
CA ILE A 105 10.70 -1.98 -0.47
C ILE A 105 9.34 -2.42 0.07
N TRP A 106 8.24 -2.08 -0.62
CA TRP A 106 6.90 -2.49 -0.22
C TRP A 106 6.77 -4.02 -0.20
N ARG A 107 7.24 -4.73 -1.22
CA ARG A 107 7.20 -6.21 -1.29
C ARG A 107 8.02 -6.83 -0.15
N ALA A 108 9.22 -6.33 0.11
CA ALA A 108 10.09 -6.82 1.17
C ALA A 108 9.46 -6.63 2.55
N PHE A 109 8.97 -5.41 2.84
CA PHE A 109 8.28 -5.09 4.08
C PHE A 109 7.04 -5.95 4.27
N MET A 110 6.16 -6.01 3.27
CA MET A 110 4.91 -6.77 3.35
C MET A 110 5.17 -8.28 3.49
N THR A 111 6.20 -8.81 2.85
CA THR A 111 6.60 -10.22 3.02
C THR A 111 6.99 -10.49 4.47
N ASN A 112 7.81 -9.63 5.07
CA ASN A 112 8.26 -9.78 6.45
C ASN A 112 7.09 -9.60 7.44
N ALA A 113 6.31 -8.53 7.28
CA ALA A 113 5.19 -8.19 8.15
C ALA A 113 4.08 -9.27 8.19
N HIS A 114 4.02 -10.13 7.16
CA HIS A 114 3.06 -11.22 7.09
C HIS A 114 3.60 -12.59 7.51
N GLN A 115 4.83 -12.68 7.99
CA GLN A 115 5.37 -13.94 8.52
C GLN A 115 4.52 -14.44 9.70
N GLY A 116 4.11 -15.70 9.64
CA GLY A 116 3.28 -16.33 10.68
C GLY A 116 1.80 -15.91 10.67
N LEU A 117 1.38 -14.94 9.84
CA LEU A 117 -0.02 -14.55 9.74
C LEU A 117 -0.81 -15.48 8.82
N PRO A 118 -2.08 -15.78 9.11
CA PRO A 118 -2.93 -16.53 8.19
C PRO A 118 -3.12 -15.78 6.87
N VAL A 119 -3.19 -16.51 5.76
CA VAL A 119 -3.55 -15.95 4.45
C VAL A 119 -5.04 -15.69 4.43
N ARG A 120 -5.44 -14.44 4.16
CA ARG A 120 -6.85 -14.05 4.01
C ARG A 120 -7.20 -13.80 2.54
N PRO A 121 -8.44 -14.11 2.12
CA PRO A 121 -8.90 -13.82 0.76
C PRO A 121 -8.95 -12.32 0.52
N ALA A 122 -8.71 -11.90 -0.73
CA ALA A 122 -8.81 -10.49 -1.11
C ALA A 122 -10.22 -9.91 -0.80
N PRO A 123 -10.32 -8.61 -0.46
CA PRO A 123 -11.62 -7.94 -0.29
C PRO A 123 -12.48 -8.09 -1.56
N GLY A 124 -13.76 -8.43 -1.40
CA GLY A 124 -14.70 -8.62 -2.54
C GLY A 124 -14.74 -10.04 -3.13
N GLY A 125 -14.29 -11.05 -2.38
CA GLY A 125 -14.12 -12.46 -2.75
C GLY A 125 -14.91 -13.05 -3.94
N SER A 126 -14.12 -13.67 -4.83
CA SER A 126 -14.41 -14.70 -5.85
C SER A 126 -15.23 -14.33 -7.09
N ARG A 127 -14.61 -14.51 -8.27
CA ARG A 127 -15.27 -15.28 -9.34
C ARG A 127 -14.65 -16.69 -9.36
N PRO A 128 -15.46 -17.76 -9.31
CA PRO A 128 -15.02 -19.07 -9.79
C PRO A 128 -14.98 -19.06 -11.32
N GLY A 129 -13.93 -19.64 -11.90
CA GLY A 129 -13.91 -20.10 -13.29
C GLY A 129 -13.31 -19.14 -14.33
N ARG A 130 -12.17 -19.55 -14.87
CA ARG A 130 -12.07 -19.77 -16.32
C ARG A 130 -11.32 -21.07 -16.56
#